data_AF-A0A845R6N1-F1
#
_entry.id   AF-A0A845R6N1-F1
#
_cell.length_a   1.000
_cell.length_b   1.000
_cell.length_c   1.000
_cell.angle_alpha   90.00
_cell.angle_beta   90.00
_cell.angle_gamma   90.00
#
_symmetry.space_group_name_H-M   'P 1'
#
loop_
_entity.id
_entity.type
_entity.pdbx_description
1 polymer ?
#
loop_
_entity_poly.entity_id
_entity_poly.type
_entity_poly.pdbx_seq_one_letter_code
_entity_poly.pdbx_strand_id
1 'polypeptide(L)'
;MGTSSSKFEIIQNTLSKSDNRLSVSSLCEIAGVSRSGYYNWLKSEGTRRKRDEQDENDFELILAAYHFCGYQKGARSIYMRLLHQDPPVRMNIKKIRRLMDKFGLACPIRKANPYRRMLKAMRTSHIAENLLNRDFTGLGARKVLLTDITYIPCNGVFFYLSTILDAFTRQVLAYVL
;
A
#
# COMPACT_ATOMS: atom_id res chain seq x y z
N MET A 1 -20.83 9.71 -14.23
CA MET A 1 -20.47 10.92 -15.00
C MET A 1 -19.03 10.79 -15.46
N GLY A 2 -18.77 10.78 -16.76
CA GLY A 2 -17.41 10.64 -17.30
C GLY A 2 -16.52 11.82 -16.90
N THR A 3 -15.24 11.55 -16.63
CA THR A 3 -14.26 12.61 -16.31
C THR A 3 -14.11 13.57 -17.48
N SER A 4 -13.68 14.81 -17.24
CA SER A 4 -13.44 15.79 -18.31
C SER A 4 -12.43 15.29 -19.35
N SER A 5 -11.45 14.46 -18.95
CA SER A 5 -10.51 13.82 -19.88
C SER A 5 -11.21 12.86 -20.84
N SER A 6 -12.14 12.03 -20.36
CA SER A 6 -12.91 11.12 -21.20
C SER A 6 -13.76 11.88 -22.23
N LYS A 7 -14.30 13.05 -21.85
CA LYS A 7 -15.03 13.91 -22.79
C LYS A 7 -14.11 14.47 -23.89
N PHE A 8 -12.90 14.92 -23.53
CA PHE A 8 -11.93 15.42 -24.51
C PHE A 8 -11.44 14.33 -25.47
N GLU A 9 -11.26 13.10 -24.98
CA GLU A 9 -10.90 11.95 -25.81
C GLU A 9 -11.98 11.61 -26.83
N ILE A 10 -13.26 11.65 -26.45
CA ILE A 10 -14.39 11.47 -27.37
C ILE A 10 -14.41 12.58 -28.43
N ILE A 11 -14.16 13.83 -28.04
CA ILE A 11 -14.08 14.98 -28.97
C ILE A 11 -12.95 14.76 -29.99
N GLN A 12 -11.75 14.39 -29.52
CA GLN A 12 -10.60 14.10 -30.38
C GLN A 12 -10.90 12.94 -31.35
N ASN A 13 -11.47 11.84 -30.86
CA ASN A 13 -11.85 10.69 -31.68
C ASN A 13 -12.92 11.04 -32.72
N THR A 14 -13.83 11.95 -32.40
CA THR A 14 -14.88 12.41 -33.31
C THR A 14 -14.31 13.33 -34.39
N LEU A 15 -13.35 14.20 -34.05
CA LEU A 15 -12.67 15.08 -35.01
C LEU A 15 -11.83 14.29 -36.02
N SER A 16 -11.26 13.15 -35.62
CA SER A 16 -10.45 12.28 -36.50
C SER A 16 -11.27 11.44 -37.49
N LYS A 17 -12.61 11.43 -37.41
CA LYS A 17 -13.47 10.70 -38.34
C LYS A 17 -13.71 11.49 -39.62
N SER A 18 -13.66 10.82 -40.77
CA SER A 18 -13.86 11.42 -42.10
C SER A 18 -15.24 12.08 -42.29
N ASP A 19 -16.27 11.58 -41.62
CA ASP A 19 -17.65 12.08 -41.74
C ASP A 19 -17.96 13.25 -40.80
N ASN A 20 -16.96 13.74 -40.06
CA ASN A 20 -17.19 14.81 -39.12
C ASN A 20 -17.40 16.16 -39.82
N ARG A 21 -18.57 16.75 -39.58
CA ARG A 21 -18.95 18.10 -40.06
C ARG A 21 -18.96 19.15 -38.96
N LEU A 22 -18.67 18.76 -37.71
CA LEU A 22 -18.77 19.63 -36.54
C LEU A 22 -17.43 20.27 -36.21
N SER A 23 -17.48 21.55 -35.83
CA SER A 23 -16.33 22.29 -35.34
C SER A 23 -15.97 21.87 -33.91
N VAL A 24 -14.73 22.13 -33.49
CA VAL A 24 -14.28 21.96 -32.10
C VAL A 24 -15.19 22.71 -31.12
N SER A 25 -15.69 23.89 -31.52
CA SER A 25 -16.60 24.69 -30.68
C SER A 25 -17.92 23.97 -30.44
N SER A 26 -18.52 23.44 -31.50
CA SER A 26 -19.79 22.70 -31.44
C SER A 26 -19.65 21.43 -30.60
N LEU A 27 -18.56 20.68 -30.77
CA LEU A 27 -18.30 19.46 -29.99
C LEU A 27 -18.06 19.75 -28.50
N CYS A 28 -17.34 20.83 -28.19
CA CYS A 28 -17.11 21.26 -26.81
C CYS A 28 -18.41 21.70 -26.13
N GLU A 29 -19.27 22.42 -26.85
CA GLU A 29 -20.59 22.87 -26.38
C GLU A 29 -21.51 21.69 -26.07
N ILE A 30 -21.62 20.73 -27.01
CA ILE A 30 -22.42 19.50 -26.83
C ILE A 30 -21.93 18.69 -25.61
N ALA A 31 -20.62 18.59 -25.42
CA ALA A 31 -20.03 17.84 -24.29
C ALA A 31 -20.07 18.62 -22.96
N GLY A 32 -20.44 19.91 -22.98
CA GLY A 32 -20.44 20.80 -21.81
C GLY A 32 -19.05 21.05 -21.24
N VAL A 33 -18.05 21.27 -22.10
CA VAL A 33 -16.65 21.54 -21.72
C VAL A 33 -16.11 22.79 -22.41
N SER A 34 -15.14 23.47 -21.79
CA SER A 34 -14.52 24.66 -22.39
C SER A 34 -13.55 24.30 -23.52
N ARG A 35 -13.53 25.12 -24.59
CA ARG A 35 -12.54 25.02 -25.68
C ARG A 35 -11.09 25.14 -25.18
N SER A 36 -10.82 26.07 -24.26
CA SER A 36 -9.48 26.25 -23.68
C SER A 36 -9.02 24.99 -22.93
N GLY A 37 -9.92 24.35 -22.18
CA GLY A 37 -9.67 23.05 -21.55
C GLY A 37 -9.31 21.95 -22.55
N TYR A 38 -10.00 21.88 -23.69
CA TYR A 38 -9.70 20.92 -24.75
C TYR A 38 -8.31 21.13 -25.36
N TYR A 39 -7.95 22.36 -25.73
CA TYR A 39 -6.62 22.64 -26.28
C TYR A 39 -5.50 22.45 -25.25
N ASN A 40 -5.75 22.78 -23.98
CA ASN A 40 -4.82 22.47 -22.90
C ASN A 40 -4.64 20.97 -22.72
N TRP A 41 -5.72 20.19 -22.85
CA TRP A 41 -5.66 18.73 -22.86
C TRP A 41 -4.83 18.25 -24.05
N LEU A 42 -5.06 18.73 -25.27
CA LEU A 42 -4.26 18.35 -26.44
C LEU A 42 -2.77 18.66 -26.23
N LYS A 43 -2.45 19.88 -25.78
CA LYS A 43 -1.07 20.34 -25.56
C LYS A 43 -0.33 19.51 -24.49
N SER A 44 -1.04 19.04 -23.47
CA SER A 44 -0.45 18.28 -22.36
C SER A 44 -0.38 16.76 -22.61
N GLU A 45 -0.76 16.28 -23.79
CA GLU A 45 -0.74 14.86 -24.15
C GLU A 45 0.63 14.20 -23.92
N GLY A 46 1.71 14.82 -24.41
CA GLY A 46 3.06 14.28 -24.22
C GLY A 46 3.45 14.17 -22.74
N THR A 47 3.07 15.13 -21.90
CA THR A 47 3.33 15.09 -20.46
C THR A 47 2.48 14.03 -19.76
N ARG A 48 1.21 13.86 -20.16
CA ARG A 48 0.34 12.80 -19.63
C ARG A 48 0.90 11.42 -19.95
N ARG A 49 1.26 11.18 -21.22
CA ARG A 49 1.83 9.91 -21.66
C ARG A 49 3.10 9.55 -20.90
N LYS A 50 4.04 10.49 -20.77
CA LYS A 50 5.26 10.28 -19.96
C LYS A 50 4.95 9.95 -18.51
N ARG A 51 3.92 10.57 -17.93
CA ARG A 51 3.49 10.28 -16.55
C ARG A 51 2.88 8.88 -16.43
N ASP A 52 2.12 8.44 -17.43
CA ASP A 52 1.55 7.09 -17.45
C ASP A 52 2.64 6.02 -17.63
N GLU A 53 3.59 6.24 -18.54
CA GLU A 53 4.78 5.38 -18.70
C GLU A 53 5.60 5.29 -17.39
N GLN A 54 5.78 6.42 -16.70
CA GLN A 54 6.45 6.43 -15.39
C GLN A 54 5.63 5.68 -14.32
N ASP A 55 4.30 5.83 -14.31
CA ASP A 55 3.41 5.13 -13.39
C ASP A 55 3.47 3.61 -13.60
N GLU A 56 3.57 3.14 -14.85
CA GLU A 56 3.75 1.72 -15.19
C GLU A 56 5.10 1.20 -14.68
N ASN A 57 6.20 1.91 -14.94
CA ASN A 57 7.52 1.54 -14.43
C ASN A 57 7.56 1.48 -12.89
N ASP A 58 6.94 2.46 -12.23
CA ASP A 58 6.85 2.48 -10.78
C ASP A 58 5.95 1.36 -10.23
N PHE A 59 4.92 0.97 -10.99
CA PHE A 59 4.04 -0.11 -10.60
C PHE A 59 4.74 -1.47 -10.64
N GLU A 60 5.64 -1.72 -11.60
CA GLU A 60 6.45 -2.95 -11.63
C GLU A 60 7.27 -3.14 -10.35
N LEU A 61 7.85 -2.06 -9.82
CA LEU A 61 8.57 -2.08 -8.54
C LEU A 61 7.62 -2.41 -7.37
N ILE A 62 6.42 -1.81 -7.38
CA ILE A 62 5.37 -2.09 -6.39
C ILE A 62 4.95 -3.55 -6.46
N LEU A 63 4.79 -4.11 -7.66
CA LEU A 63 4.34 -5.47 -7.91
C LEU A 63 5.39 -6.48 -7.42
N ALA A 64 6.66 -6.26 -7.74
CA ALA A 64 7.76 -7.09 -7.23
C ALA A 64 7.81 -7.07 -5.69
N ALA A 65 7.69 -5.89 -5.07
CA ALA A 65 7.62 -5.77 -3.62
C ALA A 65 6.37 -6.42 -3.03
N TYR A 66 5.24 -6.38 -3.73
CA TYR A 66 3.98 -6.99 -3.32
C TYR A 66 4.05 -8.52 -3.29
N HIS A 67 4.76 -9.15 -4.22
CA HIS A 67 4.91 -10.62 -4.28
C HIS A 67 5.99 -11.20 -3.34
N PHE A 68 6.86 -10.36 -2.79
CA PHE A 68 7.94 -10.80 -1.89
C PHE A 68 7.45 -11.63 -0.68
N CYS A 69 8.10 -12.73 -0.30
CA CYS A 69 7.72 -13.53 0.88
C CYS A 69 6.27 -14.08 0.93
N GLY A 70 5.60 -14.25 -0.21
CA GLY A 70 4.43 -15.15 -0.34
C GLY A 70 3.13 -14.70 0.32
N TYR A 71 2.99 -13.44 0.75
CA TYR A 71 1.72 -12.87 1.19
C TYR A 71 1.48 -11.48 0.59
N GLN A 72 0.19 -11.16 0.43
CA GLN A 72 -0.27 -9.89 -0.10
C GLN A 72 0.04 -8.75 0.87
N LYS A 73 0.69 -7.69 0.37
CA LYS A 73 1.20 -6.57 1.19
C LYS A 73 0.39 -5.31 1.01
N GLY A 74 0.19 -4.57 2.11
CA GLY A 74 -0.33 -3.22 2.06
C GLY A 74 0.73 -2.20 1.66
N ALA A 75 0.29 -0.98 1.34
CA ALA A 75 1.18 0.11 0.90
C ALA A 75 2.37 0.40 1.83
N ARG A 76 2.18 0.28 3.17
CA ARG A 76 3.27 0.50 4.13
C ARG A 76 4.33 -0.59 4.08
N SER A 77 3.93 -1.85 3.91
CA SER A 77 4.86 -2.97 3.78
C SER A 77 5.62 -2.90 2.45
N ILE A 78 4.94 -2.49 1.37
CA ILE A 78 5.58 -2.22 0.07
C ILE A 78 6.62 -1.11 0.20
N TYR A 79 6.25 0.03 0.82
CA TYR A 79 7.17 1.13 1.08
C TYR A 79 8.42 0.67 1.83
N MET A 80 8.24 -0.10 2.91
CA MET A 80 9.38 -0.62 3.67
C MET A 80 10.23 -1.56 2.83
N ARG A 81 9.64 -2.42 2.00
CA ARG A 81 10.41 -3.29 1.12
C ARG A 81 11.25 -2.51 0.13
N LEU A 82 10.66 -1.50 -0.53
CA LEU A 82 11.36 -0.63 -1.49
C LEU A 82 12.51 0.13 -0.83
N LEU A 83 12.32 0.60 0.41
CA LEU A 83 13.35 1.33 1.15
C LEU A 83 14.56 0.46 1.54
N HIS A 84 14.38 -0.85 1.72
CA HIS A 84 15.44 -1.79 2.09
C HIS A 84 15.98 -2.57 0.87
N GLN A 85 15.71 -2.13 -0.35
CA GLN A 85 16.40 -2.62 -1.56
C GLN A 85 17.81 -2.02 -1.66
N ASP A 86 18.64 -2.62 -2.49
CA ASP A 86 19.95 -2.11 -2.86
C ASP A 86 20.03 -1.88 -4.39
N PRO A 87 20.05 -0.64 -4.89
CA PRO A 87 19.92 0.62 -4.13
C PRO A 87 18.49 0.86 -3.58
N PRO A 88 18.33 1.70 -2.54
CA PRO A 88 17.03 1.96 -1.93
C PRO A 88 16.10 2.80 -2.81
N VAL A 89 14.88 2.33 -3.02
CA VAL A 89 13.86 3.02 -3.81
C VAL A 89 12.97 3.86 -2.90
N ARG A 90 13.06 5.19 -3.03
CA ARG A 90 12.26 6.15 -2.24
C ARG A 90 10.99 6.55 -2.99
N MET A 91 9.88 5.88 -2.67
CA MET A 91 8.57 6.22 -3.23
C MET A 91 7.60 6.70 -2.15
N ASN A 92 6.90 7.81 -2.40
CA ASN A 92 5.90 8.33 -1.47
C ASN A 92 4.75 7.32 -1.28
N ILE A 93 4.36 7.05 -0.02
CA ILE A 93 3.25 6.15 0.32
C ILE A 93 1.94 6.54 -0.38
N LYS A 94 1.66 7.84 -0.57
CA LYS A 94 0.47 8.31 -1.32
C LYS A 94 0.52 7.89 -2.79
N LYS A 95 1.72 7.91 -3.39
CA LYS A 95 1.93 7.45 -4.78
C LYS A 95 1.74 5.94 -4.86
N ILE A 96 2.29 5.17 -3.91
CA ILE A 96 2.09 3.72 -3.84
C ILE A 96 0.60 3.38 -3.77
N ARG A 97 -0.17 4.02 -2.87
CA ARG A 97 -1.62 3.81 -2.77
C ARG A 97 -2.35 4.13 -4.08
N ARG A 98 -2.07 5.28 -4.67
CA ARG A 98 -2.68 5.69 -5.95
C ARG A 98 -2.39 4.69 -7.07
N LEU A 99 -1.16 4.16 -7.16
CA LEU A 99 -0.79 3.17 -8.17
C LEU A 99 -1.42 1.81 -7.88
N MET A 100 -1.46 1.39 -6.62
CA MET A 100 -2.22 0.20 -6.20
C MET A 100 -3.69 0.30 -6.64
N ASP A 101 -4.34 1.44 -6.39
CA ASP A 101 -5.73 1.67 -6.80
C ASP A 101 -5.88 1.72 -8.33
N LYS A 102 -4.98 2.42 -9.04
CA LYS A 102 -4.96 2.54 -10.52
C LYS A 102 -4.91 1.17 -11.20
N PHE A 103 -4.12 0.24 -10.66
CA PHE A 103 -3.88 -1.08 -11.25
C PHE A 103 -4.61 -2.22 -10.52
N GLY A 104 -5.53 -1.92 -9.60
CA GLY A 104 -6.38 -2.92 -8.94
C GLY A 104 -5.67 -3.83 -7.93
N LEU A 105 -4.53 -3.39 -7.37
CA LEU A 105 -3.77 -4.15 -6.38
C LEU A 105 -4.29 -3.89 -4.96
N ALA A 106 -4.95 -4.88 -4.36
CA ALA A 106 -5.55 -4.74 -3.03
C ALA A 106 -4.94 -5.74 -2.02
N CYS A 107 -4.66 -5.26 -0.80
CA CYS A 107 -4.27 -6.12 0.32
C CYS A 107 -5.52 -6.54 1.11
N PRO A 108 -5.87 -7.84 1.18
CA PRO A 108 -7.06 -8.30 1.87
C PRO A 108 -6.88 -8.16 3.38
N ILE A 109 -7.99 -7.87 4.05
CA ILE A 109 -8.05 -7.93 5.51
C ILE A 109 -7.90 -9.40 5.92
N ARG A 110 -6.89 -9.70 6.74
CA ARG A 110 -6.67 -11.06 7.26
C ARG A 110 -7.89 -11.52 8.03
N LYS A 111 -8.63 -12.50 7.50
CA LYS A 111 -9.77 -13.11 8.20
C LYS A 111 -9.26 -13.89 9.41
N ALA A 112 -10.04 -13.86 10.49
CA ALA A 112 -9.75 -14.66 11.68
C ALA A 112 -9.82 -16.15 11.32
N ASN A 113 -8.80 -16.92 11.72
CA ASN A 113 -8.76 -18.36 11.48
C ASN A 113 -9.89 -19.05 12.31
N PRO A 114 -10.86 -19.74 11.67
CA PRO A 114 -11.99 -20.37 12.36
C PRO A 114 -11.57 -21.42 13.39
N TYR A 115 -10.53 -22.21 13.09
CA TYR A 115 -10.02 -23.25 13.98
C TYR A 115 -9.40 -22.65 15.25
N ARG A 116 -8.61 -21.57 15.12
CA ARG A 116 -8.07 -20.85 16.29
C ARG A 116 -9.17 -20.23 17.15
N ARG A 117 -10.27 -19.77 16.53
CA ARG A 117 -11.46 -19.29 17.26
C ARG A 117 -12.15 -20.42 18.01
N MET A 118 -12.33 -21.57 17.38
CA MET A 118 -12.97 -22.75 17.99
C MET A 118 -12.15 -23.28 19.17
N LEU A 119 -10.83 -23.43 19.02
CA LEU A 119 -9.94 -23.81 20.11
C LEU A 119 -10.01 -22.84 21.30
N LYS A 120 -10.06 -21.52 21.03
CA LYS A 120 -10.24 -20.51 22.08
C LYS A 120 -11.59 -20.63 22.78
N ALA A 121 -12.64 -21.03 22.07
CA ALA A 121 -13.98 -21.23 22.61
C ALA A 121 -14.09 -22.52 23.45
N MET A 122 -13.36 -23.58 23.08
CA MET A 122 -13.36 -24.86 23.79
C MET A 122 -12.67 -24.82 25.18
N ARG A 123 -11.99 -23.71 25.54
CA ARG A 123 -11.42 -23.45 26.88
C ARG A 123 -10.74 -24.68 27.54
N THR A 124 -9.95 -25.44 26.78
CA THR A 124 -9.24 -26.62 27.30
C THR A 124 -8.01 -26.30 28.14
N SER A 125 -7.62 -25.02 28.25
CA SER A 125 -6.49 -24.58 29.08
C SER A 125 -6.92 -23.57 30.14
N HIS A 126 -6.29 -23.64 31.30
CA HIS A 126 -6.40 -22.63 32.35
C HIS A 126 -5.83 -21.30 31.81
N ILE A 127 -6.70 -20.34 31.51
CA ILE A 127 -6.29 -19.00 31.08
C ILE A 127 -6.01 -18.18 32.35
N ALA A 128 -4.75 -17.82 32.57
CA ALA A 128 -4.40 -16.88 33.63
C ALA A 128 -5.11 -15.54 33.43
N GLU A 129 -5.47 -14.89 34.54
CA GLU A 129 -6.12 -13.58 34.50
C GLU A 129 -5.19 -12.54 33.84
N ASN A 130 -5.75 -11.71 32.96
CA ASN A 130 -5.00 -10.64 32.32
C ASN A 130 -4.87 -9.44 33.27
N LEU A 131 -3.91 -9.50 34.18
CA LEU A 131 -3.64 -8.44 35.16
C LEU A 131 -3.23 -7.12 34.48
N LEU A 132 -2.57 -7.19 33.32
CA LEU A 132 -2.00 -6.04 32.65
C LEU A 132 -3.04 -5.21 31.87
N ASN A 133 -4.07 -5.85 31.32
CA ASN A 133 -5.15 -5.19 30.57
C ASN A 133 -4.70 -4.14 29.53
N ARG A 134 -3.54 -4.36 28.90
CA ARG A 134 -2.87 -3.44 27.95
C ARG A 134 -2.43 -2.09 28.54
N ASP A 135 -2.41 -1.96 29.86
CA ASP A 135 -1.77 -0.83 30.52
C ASP A 135 -0.27 -1.10 30.68
N PHE A 136 0.50 -0.72 29.65
CA PHE A 136 1.96 -0.88 29.63
C PHE A 136 2.70 0.24 30.35
N THR A 137 2.00 1.27 30.82
CA THR A 137 2.62 2.49 31.34
C THR A 137 2.27 2.80 32.80
N GLY A 138 1.13 2.32 33.30
CA GLY A 138 0.59 2.71 34.61
C GLY A 138 1.44 2.31 35.81
N LEU A 139 2.30 1.29 35.67
CA LEU A 139 3.16 0.81 36.77
C LEU A 139 4.55 1.47 36.79
N GLY A 140 4.94 2.18 35.73
CA GLY A 140 6.27 2.79 35.60
C GLY A 140 7.36 1.85 35.04
N ALA A 141 8.58 2.39 34.93
CA ALA A 141 9.72 1.70 34.31
C ALA A 141 10.15 0.43 35.05
N ARG A 142 10.56 -0.61 34.30
CA ARG A 142 11.05 -1.91 34.78
C ARG A 142 10.06 -2.71 35.63
N LYS A 143 8.77 -2.37 35.61
CA LYS A 143 7.72 -3.14 36.31
C LYS A 143 7.07 -4.20 35.44
N VAL A 144 6.97 -3.93 34.14
CA VAL A 144 6.38 -4.85 33.17
C VAL A 144 7.45 -5.16 32.13
N LEU A 145 7.94 -6.39 32.17
CA LEU A 145 8.94 -6.90 31.24
C LEU A 145 8.24 -7.78 30.20
N LEU A 146 8.47 -7.46 28.93
CA LEU A 146 7.96 -8.21 27.79
C LEU A 146 9.11 -9.08 27.26
N THR A 147 8.82 -10.36 27.06
CA THR A 147 9.76 -11.31 26.47
C THR A 147 9.20 -11.85 25.17
N ASP A 148 10.07 -12.01 24.19
CA ASP A 148 9.73 -12.65 22.92
C ASP A 148 10.93 -13.41 22.36
N ILE A 149 10.64 -14.50 21.65
CA ILE A 149 11.64 -15.28 20.91
C ILE A 149 11.32 -15.12 19.42
N THR A 150 12.21 -14.44 18.71
CA THR A 150 12.10 -14.20 17.28
C THR A 150 13.05 -15.12 16.52
N TYR A 151 12.49 -15.84 15.55
CA TYR A 151 13.22 -16.75 14.66
C TYR A 151 13.66 -15.96 13.44
N ILE A 152 14.96 -15.79 13.25
CA ILE A 152 15.54 -14.99 12.17
C ILE A 152 16.10 -15.94 11.12
N PRO A 153 15.41 -16.13 9.97
CA PRO A 153 15.94 -16.93 8.87
C PRO A 153 17.09 -16.18 8.18
N CYS A 154 18.24 -16.84 8.04
CA CYS A 154 19.41 -16.30 7.37
C CYS A 154 20.22 -17.45 6.74
N ASN A 155 20.51 -17.36 5.45
CA ASN A 155 21.32 -18.34 4.69
C ASN A 155 20.89 -19.81 4.88
N GLY A 156 19.58 -20.07 4.93
CA GLY A 156 19.03 -21.42 5.10
C GLY A 156 19.05 -21.96 6.54
N VAL A 157 19.52 -21.16 7.51
CA VAL A 157 19.54 -21.48 8.94
C VAL A 157 18.66 -20.50 9.71
N PHE A 158 18.21 -20.88 10.90
CA PHE A 158 17.46 -20.01 11.81
C PHE A 158 18.31 -19.62 13.01
N PHE A 159 18.41 -18.32 13.28
CA PHE A 159 18.91 -17.78 14.54
C PHE A 159 17.76 -17.52 15.52
N TYR A 160 18.02 -17.63 16.82
CA TYR A 160 16.99 -17.60 17.86
C TYR A 160 17.23 -16.42 18.80
N LEU A 161 16.66 -15.27 18.43
CA LEU A 161 16.80 -14.05 19.22
C LEU A 161 15.79 -14.06 20.38
N SER A 162 16.27 -14.16 21.61
CA SER A 162 15.49 -13.95 22.83
C SER A 162 15.74 -12.55 23.36
N THR A 163 14.68 -11.78 23.63
CA THR A 163 14.79 -10.38 24.10
C THR A 163 13.97 -10.14 25.36
N ILE A 164 14.47 -9.22 26.20
CA ILE A 164 13.72 -8.63 27.32
C ILE A 164 13.53 -7.14 27.03
N LEU A 165 12.29 -6.70 26.92
CA LEU A 165 11.88 -5.32 26.64
C LEU A 165 11.15 -4.74 27.85
N ASP A 166 11.49 -3.52 28.24
CA ASP A 166 10.69 -2.77 29.22
C ASP A 166 9.45 -2.17 28.55
N ALA A 167 8.25 -2.47 29.05
CA ALA A 167 7.01 -2.02 28.43
C ALA A 167 6.80 -0.50 28.52
N PHE A 168 7.32 0.14 29.58
CA PHE A 168 7.20 1.58 29.79
C PHE A 168 8.13 2.37 28.85
N THR A 169 9.43 2.09 28.89
CA THR A 169 10.43 2.83 28.09
C THR A 169 10.56 2.33 26.64
N ARG A 170 10.07 1.12 26.34
CA ARG A 170 10.27 0.41 25.07
C ARG A 170 11.74 0.14 24.73
N GLN A 171 12.61 0.15 25.73
CA GLN A 171 14.02 -0.18 25.55
C GLN A 171 14.25 -1.69 25.69
N VAL A 172 15.16 -2.23 24.87
CA VAL A 172 15.66 -3.60 25.03
C VAL A 172 16.66 -3.59 26.19
N LEU A 173 16.35 -4.31 27.26
CA LEU A 173 17.17 -4.40 28.45
C LEU A 173 18.23 -5.50 28.35
N ALA A 174 17.90 -6.60 27.67
CA ALA A 174 18.81 -7.71 27.43
C ALA A 174 18.39 -8.48 26.18
N TYR A 175 19.35 -9.15 25.54
CA TYR A 175 19.09 -10.09 24.47
C TYR A 175 20.14 -11.19 24.41
N VAL A 176 19.77 -12.34 23.84
CA VAL A 176 20.63 -13.46 23.48
C VAL A 176 20.27 -13.88 22.06
N LEU A 177 21.26 -14.14 21.21
CA LEU A 177 21.09 -14.54 19.81
C LEU A 177 21.46 -16.00 19.58
#